data_AF-A0A366ZNW9-F1
#
_entry.id   AF-A0A366ZNW9-F1
#
_cell.length_a   1.000
_cell.length_b   1.000
_cell.length_c   1.000
_cell.angle_alpha   90.00
_cell.angle_beta   90.00
_cell.angle_gamma   90.00
#
_symmetry.space_group_name_H-M   'P 1'
#
loop_
_entity.id
_entity.type
_entity.pdbx_description
1 polymer ?
#
loop_
_entity_poly.entity_id
_entity_poly.type
_entity_poly.pdbx_seq_one_letter_code
_entity_poly.pdbx_strand_id
1 'polypeptide(L)'
;MRPSPAGNRPRTVPIEPPPPRRSPRTPWRRIWSVAPNPPVLGSLTWLPAAEHPELLGAPVAAALSQLTGPAWVAEIDDELADTAAFTDAYGVPLEASANCVVVAARRAGQTTMAACLVLATTRADVNGLVRRHLGARKASFAPQDVAVAESGMAYGGITPVGLPSSWPVLVDAAVAGADLVVIGSGTRGSKLAVPGAVLAALPAAEVLDGLGQPLAPAAPAAPAVAPAVRRAPDDSDVGWGERPADSSDSDRRYLEDRPPHWGSD
;
A
#
# COMPACT_ATOMS: atom_id res chain seq x y z
N MET A 1 25.67 97.58 26.87
CA MET A 1 26.57 96.64 26.13
C MET A 1 27.72 96.24 27.04
N ARG A 2 27.63 95.06 27.66
CA ARG A 2 28.67 94.32 28.40
C ARG A 2 28.11 92.92 28.69
N PRO A 3 28.83 91.81 28.41
CA PRO A 3 28.32 90.45 28.64
C PRO A 3 28.80 89.88 29.98
N SER A 4 27.98 89.03 30.61
CA SER A 4 28.30 88.13 31.74
C SER A 4 27.12 87.17 31.98
N PRO A 5 27.32 86.01 32.61
CA PRO A 5 28.10 84.89 32.11
C PRO A 5 27.28 83.58 32.08
N ALA A 6 27.90 82.55 31.51
CA ALA A 6 27.38 81.21 31.31
C ALA A 6 26.75 80.57 32.56
N GLY A 7 25.49 80.15 32.42
CA GLY A 7 24.80 79.26 33.35
C GLY A 7 24.95 77.80 32.93
N ASN A 8 25.72 77.06 33.72
CA ASN A 8 25.98 75.63 33.62
C ASN A 8 24.74 74.82 34.05
N ARG A 9 24.19 73.94 33.19
CA ARG A 9 23.27 72.85 33.59
C ARG A 9 23.54 71.58 32.76
N PRO A 10 23.33 70.40 33.37
CA PRO A 10 24.24 69.27 33.24
C PRO A 10 24.02 68.39 32.00
N ARG A 11 25.11 67.75 31.56
CA ARG A 11 25.15 66.71 30.54
C ARG A 11 24.21 65.56 30.92
N THR A 12 23.25 65.26 30.05
CA THR A 12 22.48 64.02 30.06
C THR A 12 23.42 62.83 29.87
N VAL A 13 23.51 61.97 30.89
CA VAL A 13 24.19 60.68 30.81
C VAL A 13 23.32 59.74 29.96
N PRO A 14 23.85 59.08 28.91
CA PRO A 14 23.08 58.06 28.19
C PRO A 14 22.83 56.87 29.11
N ILE A 15 21.55 56.50 29.29
CA ILE A 15 21.16 55.26 29.97
C ILE A 15 21.40 54.12 28.98
N GLU A 16 22.40 53.30 29.24
CA GLU A 16 22.68 52.07 28.49
C GLU A 16 21.58 51.04 28.78
N PRO A 17 20.98 50.39 27.76
CA PRO A 17 19.93 49.40 27.98
C PRO A 17 20.53 48.13 28.61
N PRO A 18 19.80 47.45 29.52
CA PRO A 18 20.30 46.22 30.15
C PRO A 18 20.49 45.11 29.10
N PRO A 19 21.49 44.21 29.29
CA PRO A 19 21.71 43.11 28.36
C PRO A 19 20.49 42.16 28.34
N PRO A 20 20.10 41.63 27.17
CA PRO A 20 18.98 40.71 27.09
C PRO A 20 19.25 39.45 27.92
N ARG A 21 18.30 39.13 28.80
CA ARG A 21 18.30 37.90 29.61
C ARG A 21 18.36 36.68 28.69
N ARG A 22 19.33 35.79 28.92
CA ARG A 22 19.33 34.44 28.32
C ARG A 22 18.05 33.72 28.75
N SER A 23 17.15 33.50 27.79
CA SER A 23 15.97 32.67 27.99
C SER A 23 16.30 31.20 27.67
N PRO A 24 15.85 30.24 28.49
CA PRO A 24 16.22 28.84 28.36
C PRO A 24 15.47 28.15 27.21
N ARG A 25 16.23 27.33 26.46
CA ARG A 25 15.86 26.16 25.64
C ARG A 25 14.35 25.96 25.33
N THR A 26 14.02 26.16 24.05
CA THR A 26 13.04 25.47 23.19
C THR A 26 11.85 24.71 23.85
N PRO A 27 10.59 25.15 23.65
CA PRO A 27 9.41 24.55 24.29
C PRO A 27 8.62 23.59 23.38
N TRP A 28 9.28 22.70 22.61
CA TRP A 28 8.55 21.75 21.74
C TRP A 28 8.55 20.29 22.20
N ARG A 29 9.10 19.96 23.37
CA ARG A 29 8.82 18.66 24.00
C ARG A 29 7.41 18.67 24.59
N ARG A 30 6.40 18.49 23.73
CA ARG A 30 5.12 17.94 24.19
C ARG A 30 5.40 16.57 24.82
N ILE A 31 4.77 16.37 25.96
CA ILE A 31 5.07 15.37 26.96
C ILE A 31 4.70 13.98 26.44
N TRP A 32 5.71 13.24 25.99
CA TRP A 32 5.81 11.80 26.17
C TRP A 32 7.14 11.57 26.89
N SER A 33 7.14 11.63 28.22
CA SER A 33 8.37 11.44 29.02
C SER A 33 8.88 9.99 29.00
N VAL A 34 8.14 9.08 28.36
CA VAL A 34 8.55 7.73 28.02
C VAL A 34 8.14 7.53 26.57
N ALA A 35 9.09 7.24 25.69
CA ALA A 35 8.75 6.75 24.35
C ALA A 35 7.89 5.48 24.55
N PRO A 36 6.69 5.39 23.98
CA PRO A 36 5.83 4.25 24.21
C PRO A 36 6.57 2.97 23.78
N ASN A 37 6.41 1.91 24.59
CA ASN A 37 7.09 0.64 24.35
C ASN A 37 6.81 0.15 22.93
N PRO A 38 7.81 -0.42 22.23
CA PRO A 38 7.59 -1.00 20.93
C PRO A 38 6.54 -2.12 21.02
N PRO A 39 5.67 -2.23 20.00
CA PRO A 39 4.68 -3.29 19.98
C PRO A 39 5.32 -4.65 19.82
N VAL A 40 4.65 -5.68 20.33
CA VAL A 40 5.00 -7.08 20.08
C VAL A 40 4.02 -7.59 19.02
N LEU A 41 4.42 -7.51 17.75
CA LEU A 41 3.65 -7.99 16.60
C LEU A 41 4.53 -8.87 15.72
N GLY A 42 4.16 -10.15 15.61
CA GLY A 42 4.92 -11.11 14.83
C GLY A 42 6.33 -11.34 15.38
N SER A 43 7.26 -11.70 14.49
CA SER A 43 8.68 -11.91 14.77
C SER A 43 9.54 -10.66 14.56
N LEU A 44 8.94 -9.53 14.20
CA LEU A 44 9.64 -8.31 13.83
C LEU A 44 10.15 -7.54 15.05
N THR A 45 11.29 -6.86 14.86
CA THR A 45 11.80 -5.87 15.81
C THR A 45 11.27 -4.49 15.44
N TRP A 46 10.34 -3.98 16.24
CA TRP A 46 9.75 -2.66 16.04
C TRP A 46 10.58 -1.57 16.72
N LEU A 47 10.99 -0.57 15.95
CA LEU A 47 11.81 0.54 16.40
C LEU A 47 11.03 1.86 16.29
N PRO A 48 11.31 2.88 17.12
CA PRO A 48 10.66 4.18 16.97
C PRO A 48 10.92 4.78 15.57
N ALA A 49 9.86 5.03 14.79
CA ALA A 49 10.01 5.42 13.39
C ALA A 49 10.75 6.76 13.21
N ALA A 50 10.61 7.67 14.17
CA ALA A 50 11.29 8.97 14.17
C ALA A 50 12.82 8.87 14.33
N GLU A 51 13.33 7.75 14.83
CA GLU A 51 14.76 7.50 15.02
C GLU A 51 15.39 6.73 13.85
N HIS A 52 14.55 6.21 12.94
CA HIS A 52 14.95 5.38 11.80
C HIS A 52 14.38 5.86 10.45
N PRO A 53 14.61 7.14 10.06
CA PRO A 53 14.09 7.68 8.80
C PRO A 53 14.65 6.99 7.56
N GLU A 54 15.80 6.34 7.64
CA GLU A 54 16.43 5.56 6.57
C GLU A 54 15.59 4.36 6.11
N LEU A 55 14.68 3.87 6.96
CA LEU A 55 13.77 2.79 6.62
C LEU A 55 12.51 3.27 5.89
N LEU A 56 12.30 4.58 5.75
CA LEU A 56 11.04 5.16 5.29
C LEU A 56 11.16 5.76 3.90
N GLY A 57 10.04 5.81 3.18
CA GLY A 57 9.95 6.60 1.96
C GLY A 57 10.14 8.08 2.32
N ALA A 58 10.84 8.84 1.47
CA ALA A 58 11.13 10.25 1.75
C ALA A 58 9.88 11.09 2.12
N PRO A 59 8.72 10.93 1.46
CA PRO A 59 7.49 11.64 1.85
C PRO A 59 6.99 11.24 3.26
N VAL A 60 7.14 9.96 3.61
CA VAL A 60 6.73 9.41 4.91
C VAL A 60 7.62 9.96 6.02
N ALA A 61 8.95 9.92 5.83
CA ALA A 61 9.92 10.47 6.76
C ALA A 61 9.67 11.97 7.03
N ALA A 62 9.37 12.74 5.99
CA ALA A 62 9.05 14.17 6.12
C ALA A 62 7.75 14.43 6.91
N ALA A 63 6.76 13.55 6.78
CA ALA A 63 5.46 13.69 7.41
C ALA A 63 5.38 13.10 8.84
N LEU A 64 6.34 12.25 9.26
CA LEU A 64 6.30 11.60 10.58
C LEU A 64 6.11 12.56 11.76
N SER A 65 6.75 13.73 11.72
CA SER A 65 6.67 14.73 12.79
C SER A 65 5.27 15.34 12.97
N GLN A 66 4.39 15.15 11.98
CA GLN A 66 3.02 15.65 11.99
C GLN A 66 2.03 14.64 12.62
N LEU A 67 2.47 13.41 12.89
CA LEU A 67 1.62 12.42 13.54
C LEU A 67 1.34 12.83 14.99
N THR A 68 0.08 12.68 15.40
CA THR A 68 -0.39 13.07 16.74
C THR A 68 -0.15 11.99 17.80
N GLY A 69 0.45 10.86 17.41
CA GLY A 69 0.78 9.74 18.29
C GLY A 69 2.00 8.97 17.78
N PRO A 70 2.33 7.84 18.44
CA PRO A 70 3.53 7.09 18.10
C PRO A 70 3.41 6.36 16.77
N ALA A 71 4.57 6.12 16.16
CA ALA A 71 4.74 5.25 15.01
C ALA A 71 6.01 4.43 15.21
N TRP A 72 5.94 3.16 14.85
CA TRP A 72 7.08 2.26 14.85
C TRP A 72 7.36 1.76 13.45
N VAL A 73 8.61 1.41 13.17
CA VAL A 73 9.05 0.86 11.89
C VAL A 73 9.80 -0.45 12.14
N ALA A 74 9.64 -1.39 11.24
CA ALA A 74 10.41 -2.63 11.21
C ALA A 74 10.90 -2.89 9.80
N GLU A 75 12.18 -3.25 9.67
CA GLU A 75 12.76 -3.72 8.41
C GLU A 75 12.18 -5.09 8.03
N ILE A 76 11.98 -5.30 6.74
CA ILE A 76 11.53 -6.56 6.16
C ILE A 76 12.33 -6.85 4.90
N ASP A 77 12.32 -8.11 4.48
CA ASP A 77 12.74 -8.50 3.14
C ASP A 77 11.79 -7.86 2.11
N ASP A 78 12.36 -7.21 1.10
CA ASP A 78 11.59 -6.47 0.09
C ASP A 78 10.83 -7.39 -0.87
N GLU A 79 11.24 -8.65 -1.00
CA GLU A 79 10.51 -9.70 -1.71
C GLU A 79 9.25 -10.13 -0.95
N LEU A 80 9.24 -9.98 0.38
CA LEU A 80 8.15 -10.35 1.28
C LEU A 80 7.22 -9.18 1.61
N ALA A 81 7.29 -8.08 0.85
CA ALA A 81 6.50 -6.88 1.12
C ALA A 81 5.01 -7.01 0.80
N ASP A 82 4.61 -8.00 -0.01
CA ASP A 82 3.20 -8.32 -0.25
C ASP A 82 2.52 -8.81 1.04
N THR A 83 1.27 -8.41 1.26
CA THR A 83 0.60 -8.64 2.55
C THR A 83 0.48 -10.12 2.92
N ALA A 84 0.23 -11.02 1.97
CA ALA A 84 0.12 -12.44 2.27
C ALA A 84 1.48 -13.03 2.64
N ALA A 85 2.50 -12.77 1.81
CA ALA A 85 3.88 -13.23 2.07
C ALA A 85 4.44 -12.65 3.39
N PHE A 86 4.14 -11.39 3.68
CA PHE A 86 4.50 -10.71 4.91
C PHE A 86 3.89 -11.40 6.14
N THR A 87 2.58 -11.64 6.13
CA THR A 87 1.89 -12.31 7.23
C THR A 87 2.44 -13.72 7.45
N ASP A 88 2.64 -14.49 6.38
CA ASP A 88 3.17 -15.86 6.46
C ASP A 88 4.60 -15.90 7.03
N ALA A 89 5.46 -14.98 6.59
CA ALA A 89 6.87 -14.97 6.99
C ALA A 89 7.09 -14.40 8.40
N TYR A 90 6.37 -13.35 8.76
CA TYR A 90 6.62 -12.60 10.00
C TYR A 90 5.59 -12.86 11.09
N GLY A 91 4.51 -13.59 10.81
CA GLY A 91 3.49 -13.91 11.81
C GLY A 91 2.70 -12.69 12.30
N VAL A 92 2.66 -11.61 11.53
CA VAL A 92 1.81 -10.45 11.82
C VAL A 92 0.39 -10.76 11.35
N PRO A 93 -0.63 -10.71 12.25
CA PRO A 93 -2.00 -11.03 11.87
C PRO A 93 -2.53 -10.16 10.74
N LEU A 94 -3.34 -10.75 9.86
CA LEU A 94 -3.96 -10.04 8.73
C LEU A 94 -4.94 -8.97 9.24
N GLU A 95 -5.60 -9.23 10.36
CA GLU A 95 -6.51 -8.32 11.06
C GLU A 95 -5.79 -7.10 11.65
N ALA A 96 -4.49 -7.24 11.94
CA ALA A 96 -3.62 -6.17 12.41
C ALA A 96 -2.89 -5.47 11.26
N SER A 97 -3.25 -5.75 10.00
CA SER A 97 -2.65 -5.16 8.80
C SER A 97 -3.68 -4.40 7.99
N ALA A 98 -3.29 -3.28 7.35
CA ALA A 98 -4.15 -2.52 6.47
C ALA A 98 -3.45 -2.18 5.15
N ASN A 99 -4.21 -2.27 4.07
CA ASN A 99 -3.78 -1.95 2.72
C ASN A 99 -4.17 -0.51 2.39
N CYS A 100 -3.21 0.26 1.88
CA CYS A 100 -3.44 1.57 1.31
C CYS A 100 -3.44 1.47 -0.22
N VAL A 101 -4.60 1.66 -0.84
CA VAL A 101 -4.77 1.61 -2.29
C VAL A 101 -5.08 2.99 -2.85
N VAL A 102 -4.54 3.30 -4.02
CA VAL A 102 -4.78 4.60 -4.67
C VAL A 102 -5.87 4.46 -5.72
N VAL A 103 -6.84 5.36 -5.70
CA VAL A 103 -8.00 5.41 -6.58
C VAL A 103 -7.95 6.68 -7.43
N ALA A 104 -8.17 6.53 -8.74
CA ALA A 104 -8.42 7.62 -9.66
C ALA A 104 -9.94 7.80 -9.85
N ALA A 105 -10.47 8.93 -9.39
CA ALA A 105 -11.86 9.34 -9.54
C ALA A 105 -12.00 10.37 -10.67
N ARG A 106 -12.88 10.13 -11.63
CA ARG A 106 -13.07 10.97 -12.81
C ARG A 106 -14.45 11.60 -12.87
N ARG A 107 -14.52 12.91 -13.10
CA ARG A 107 -15.75 13.68 -13.35
C ARG A 107 -15.47 14.82 -14.32
N ALA A 108 -16.35 15.03 -15.29
CA ALA A 108 -16.28 16.17 -16.23
C ALA A 108 -14.89 16.36 -16.87
N GLY A 109 -14.20 15.27 -17.23
CA GLY A 109 -12.87 15.29 -17.84
C GLY A 109 -11.70 15.45 -16.87
N GLN A 110 -11.95 15.77 -15.60
CA GLN A 110 -10.93 15.90 -14.56
C GLN A 110 -10.76 14.58 -13.80
N THR A 111 -9.52 14.30 -13.38
CA THR A 111 -9.18 13.15 -12.53
C THR A 111 -8.66 13.67 -11.19
N THR A 112 -9.22 13.16 -10.10
CA THR A 112 -8.77 13.38 -8.73
C THR A 112 -8.28 12.05 -8.18
N MET A 113 -7.14 12.08 -7.51
CA MET A 113 -6.56 10.91 -6.85
C MET A 113 -6.97 10.90 -5.38
N ALA A 114 -7.21 9.72 -4.82
CA ALA A 114 -7.50 9.52 -3.41
C ALA A 114 -6.83 8.25 -2.92
N ALA A 115 -6.44 8.21 -1.65
CA ALA A 115 -6.02 6.98 -0.99
C ALA A 115 -7.18 6.37 -0.21
N CYS A 116 -7.28 5.04 -0.21
CA CYS A 116 -8.23 4.30 0.60
C CYS A 116 -7.45 3.35 1.50
N LEU A 117 -7.68 3.44 2.80
CA LEU A 117 -7.06 2.61 3.81
C LEU A 117 -8.11 1.65 4.40
N VAL A 118 -7.90 0.36 4.20
CA VAL A 118 -8.83 -0.71 4.63
C VAL A 118 -8.04 -1.85 5.27
N LEU A 119 -8.65 -2.60 6.19
CA LEU A 119 -8.02 -3.80 6.75
C LEU A 119 -7.67 -4.80 5.65
N ALA A 120 -6.58 -5.53 5.83
CA ALA A 120 -6.09 -6.49 4.84
C ALA A 120 -7.03 -7.69 4.60
N THR A 121 -7.96 -7.92 5.53
CA THR A 121 -9.06 -8.89 5.41
C THR A 121 -10.23 -8.40 4.53
N THR A 122 -10.14 -7.16 4.04
CA THR A 122 -11.19 -6.49 3.27
C THR A 122 -10.64 -5.87 1.99
N ARG A 123 -11.55 -5.42 1.11
CA ARG A 123 -11.22 -4.64 -0.09
C ARG A 123 -11.98 -3.31 -0.08
N ALA A 124 -11.35 -2.25 -0.57
CA ALA A 124 -12.03 -0.96 -0.71
C ALA A 124 -13.19 -1.05 -1.73
N ASP A 125 -14.36 -0.52 -1.37
CA ASP A 125 -15.50 -0.36 -2.29
C ASP A 125 -15.29 0.82 -3.25
N VAL A 126 -14.35 0.64 -4.18
CA VAL A 126 -13.96 1.67 -5.15
C VAL A 126 -15.15 2.12 -6.01
N ASN A 127 -15.94 1.15 -6.47
CA ASN A 127 -17.01 1.41 -7.44
C ASN A 127 -18.34 1.81 -6.79
N GLY A 128 -18.54 1.49 -5.52
CA GLY A 128 -19.69 1.91 -4.73
C GLY A 128 -19.37 3.15 -3.89
N LEU A 129 -19.00 2.94 -2.63
CA LEU A 129 -18.81 3.99 -1.63
C LEU A 129 -17.83 5.07 -2.09
N VAL A 130 -16.60 4.71 -2.49
CA VAL A 130 -15.56 5.69 -2.86
C VAL A 130 -16.02 6.55 -4.04
N ARG A 131 -16.54 5.93 -5.10
CA ARG A 131 -17.06 6.67 -6.28
C ARG A 131 -18.16 7.67 -5.88
N ARG A 132 -19.10 7.26 -5.03
CA ARG A 132 -20.20 8.13 -4.57
C ARG A 132 -19.69 9.26 -3.69
N HIS A 133 -18.80 8.93 -2.74
CA HIS A 133 -18.20 9.87 -1.79
C HIS A 133 -17.45 11.00 -2.52
N LEU A 134 -16.60 10.63 -3.48
CA LEU A 134 -15.85 11.58 -4.30
C LEU A 134 -16.71 12.27 -5.38
N GLY A 135 -18.02 11.99 -5.43
CA GLY A 135 -18.93 12.54 -6.44
C GLY A 135 -18.52 12.23 -7.89
N ALA A 136 -17.82 11.12 -8.10
CA ALA A 136 -17.19 10.78 -9.36
C ALA A 136 -18.16 10.06 -10.31
N ARG A 137 -17.98 10.27 -11.62
CA ARG A 137 -18.73 9.50 -12.63
C ARG A 137 -18.15 8.10 -12.81
N LYS A 138 -16.83 7.97 -12.70
CA LYS A 138 -16.08 6.71 -12.74
C LYS A 138 -15.00 6.74 -11.66
N ALA A 139 -14.78 5.62 -10.99
CA ALA A 139 -13.61 5.41 -10.14
C ALA A 139 -12.93 4.12 -10.57
N SER A 140 -11.62 4.04 -10.42
CA SER A 140 -10.83 2.83 -10.61
C SER A 140 -9.57 2.91 -9.75
N PHE A 141 -8.87 1.80 -9.58
CA PHE A 141 -7.49 1.88 -9.11
C PHE A 141 -6.69 2.80 -10.03
N ALA A 142 -5.81 3.59 -9.43
CA ALA A 142 -4.89 4.44 -10.16
C ALA A 142 -3.88 3.59 -10.95
N PRO A 143 -3.44 4.03 -12.15
CA PRO A 143 -2.29 3.45 -12.81
C PRO A 143 -1.07 3.45 -11.87
N GLN A 144 -0.34 2.34 -11.83
CA GLN A 144 0.77 2.14 -10.89
C GLN A 144 1.86 3.20 -11.05
N ASP A 145 2.24 3.51 -12.29
CA ASP A 145 3.23 4.53 -12.64
C ASP A 145 2.84 5.91 -12.12
N VAL A 146 1.57 6.30 -12.30
CA VAL A 146 1.02 7.55 -11.78
C VAL A 146 1.01 7.56 -10.25
N ALA A 147 0.54 6.48 -9.61
CA ALA A 147 0.49 6.38 -8.16
C ALA A 147 1.88 6.49 -7.53
N VAL A 148 2.89 5.83 -8.10
CA VAL A 148 4.29 5.92 -7.65
C VAL A 148 4.85 7.33 -7.87
N ALA A 149 4.67 7.89 -9.07
CA ALA A 149 5.21 9.20 -9.40
C ALA A 149 4.62 10.32 -8.54
N GLU A 150 3.31 10.32 -8.30
CA GLU A 150 2.64 11.35 -7.52
C GLU A 150 2.78 11.17 -6.01
N SER A 151 2.79 9.92 -5.50
CA SER A 151 3.00 9.68 -4.06
C SER A 151 4.47 9.84 -3.64
N GLY A 152 5.42 9.65 -4.56
CA GLY A 152 6.84 9.59 -4.25
C GLY A 152 7.25 8.33 -3.47
N MET A 153 6.41 7.28 -3.49
CA MET A 153 6.59 6.04 -2.74
C MET A 153 6.71 4.82 -3.66
N ALA A 154 7.36 3.76 -3.18
CA ALA A 154 7.47 2.52 -3.93
C ALA A 154 6.10 1.83 -4.08
N TYR A 155 5.86 1.19 -5.23
CA TYR A 155 4.67 0.36 -5.40
C TYR A 155 4.65 -0.80 -4.40
N GLY A 156 3.49 -1.05 -3.78
CA GLY A 156 3.34 -1.97 -2.65
C GLY A 156 3.83 -1.42 -1.30
N GLY A 157 4.49 -0.26 -1.29
CA GLY A 157 4.89 0.49 -0.09
C GLY A 157 4.05 1.74 0.18
N ILE A 158 3.18 2.13 -0.76
CA ILE A 158 2.33 3.32 -0.64
C ILE A 158 1.51 3.27 0.65
N THR A 159 1.44 4.38 1.36
CA THR A 159 0.84 4.52 2.69
C THR A 159 0.11 5.87 2.80
N PRO A 160 -0.88 6.03 3.70
CA PRO A 160 -1.58 7.31 3.86
C PRO A 160 -0.71 8.46 4.40
N VAL A 161 0.43 8.15 5.02
CA VAL A 161 1.32 9.14 5.64
C VAL A 161 2.20 9.81 4.58
N GLY A 162 2.15 11.14 4.47
CA GLY A 162 3.01 11.90 3.56
C GLY A 162 2.53 11.96 2.11
N LEU A 163 1.27 11.58 1.84
CA LEU A 163 0.65 11.78 0.53
C LEU A 163 0.45 13.27 0.19
N PRO A 164 0.31 13.63 -1.10
CA PRO A 164 -0.02 14.99 -1.49
C PRO A 164 -1.27 15.51 -0.79
N SER A 165 -1.24 16.76 -0.32
CA SER A 165 -2.37 17.38 0.40
C SER A 165 -3.66 17.51 -0.41
N SER A 166 -3.57 17.39 -1.74
CA SER A 166 -4.72 17.37 -2.65
C SER A 166 -5.43 16.02 -2.71
N TRP A 167 -4.85 14.96 -2.14
CA TRP A 167 -5.44 13.62 -2.14
C TRP A 167 -6.23 13.40 -0.85
N PRO A 168 -7.56 13.18 -0.93
CA PRO A 168 -8.31 12.69 0.21
C PRO A 168 -7.77 11.32 0.66
N VAL A 169 -7.72 11.11 1.97
CA VAL A 169 -7.35 9.83 2.59
C VAL A 169 -8.60 9.24 3.23
N LEU A 170 -9.26 8.33 2.52
CA LEU A 170 -10.46 7.66 3.00
C LEU A 170 -10.04 6.50 3.90
N VAL A 171 -10.39 6.57 5.19
CA VAL A 171 -10.02 5.55 6.19
C VAL A 171 -11.26 4.76 6.57
N ASP A 172 -11.19 3.44 6.47
CA ASP A 172 -12.28 2.61 6.95
C ASP A 172 -12.42 2.71 8.46
N ALA A 173 -13.66 2.78 8.96
CA ALA A 173 -13.96 2.88 10.39
C ALA A 173 -13.31 1.76 11.23
N ALA A 174 -13.18 0.54 10.69
CA ALA A 174 -12.51 -0.54 11.40
C ALA A 174 -11.00 -0.29 11.55
N VAL A 175 -10.36 0.34 10.55
CA VAL A 175 -8.95 0.76 10.66
C VAL A 175 -8.82 1.91 11.65
N ALA A 176 -9.70 2.90 11.59
CA ALA A 176 -9.70 4.05 12.51
C ALA A 176 -9.87 3.63 13.97
N GLY A 177 -10.65 2.58 14.23
CA GLY A 177 -10.90 2.03 15.56
C GLY A 177 -9.86 0.99 16.04
N ALA A 178 -8.88 0.61 15.22
CA ALA A 178 -7.88 -0.38 15.60
C ALA A 178 -6.85 0.22 16.58
N ASP A 179 -6.51 -0.53 17.63
CA ASP A 179 -5.48 -0.12 18.60
C ASP A 179 -4.11 0.09 17.92
N LEU A 180 -3.78 -0.78 16.97
CA LEU A 180 -2.55 -0.76 16.20
C LEU A 180 -2.76 -1.45 14.86
N VAL A 181 -2.21 -0.87 13.79
CA VAL A 181 -2.28 -1.46 12.45
C VAL A 181 -0.94 -1.33 11.73
N VAL A 182 -0.58 -2.37 10.98
CA VAL A 182 0.61 -2.44 10.13
C VAL A 182 0.27 -2.00 8.72
N ILE A 183 1.01 -1.02 8.20
CA ILE A 183 0.84 -0.40 6.89
C ILE A 183 2.19 -0.29 6.17
N GLY A 184 2.15 0.06 4.88
CA GLY A 184 3.36 0.40 4.13
C GLY A 184 4.14 1.56 4.75
N SER A 185 5.44 1.61 4.52
CA SER A 185 6.36 2.63 5.04
C SER A 185 6.81 3.64 3.99
N GLY A 186 6.23 3.59 2.79
CA GLY A 186 6.70 4.31 1.61
C GLY A 186 7.81 3.59 0.82
N THR A 187 8.34 2.48 1.35
CA THR A 187 9.30 1.59 0.68
C THR A 187 8.79 0.14 0.70
N ARG A 188 9.52 -0.78 0.05
CA ARG A 188 9.24 -2.23 0.13
C ARG A 188 9.96 -2.92 1.28
N GLY A 189 11.14 -2.43 1.69
CA GLY A 189 11.99 -3.07 2.69
C GLY A 189 11.63 -2.78 4.14
N SER A 190 10.46 -2.19 4.42
CA SER A 190 10.00 -2.00 5.80
C SER A 190 8.48 -1.84 5.89
N LYS A 191 7.95 -1.87 7.12
CA LYS A 191 6.56 -1.57 7.44
C LYS A 191 6.47 -0.61 8.60
N LEU A 192 5.37 0.14 8.66
CA LEU A 192 5.00 0.96 9.82
C LEU A 192 3.93 0.26 10.65
N ALA A 193 4.03 0.36 11.98
CA ALA A 193 2.95 0.08 12.92
C ALA A 193 2.48 1.40 13.52
N VAL A 194 1.19 1.71 13.40
CA VAL A 194 0.61 3.00 13.82
C VAL A 194 -0.78 2.76 14.42
N PRO A 195 -1.18 3.45 15.50
CA PRO A 195 -2.55 3.37 16.00
C PRO A 195 -3.57 3.86 14.96
N GLY A 196 -4.72 3.20 14.88
CA GLY A 196 -5.80 3.58 13.96
C GLY A 196 -6.26 5.03 14.15
N ALA A 197 -6.35 5.47 15.40
CA ALA A 197 -6.71 6.83 15.77
C ALA A 197 -5.72 7.88 15.23
N VAL A 198 -4.44 7.55 15.09
CA VAL A 198 -3.43 8.46 14.51
C VAL A 198 -3.64 8.59 12.99
N LEU A 199 -3.99 7.49 12.31
CA LEU A 199 -4.30 7.49 10.88
C LEU A 199 -5.60 8.25 10.57
N ALA A 200 -6.61 8.10 11.42
CA ALA A 200 -7.86 8.86 11.35
C ALA A 200 -7.68 10.37 11.61
N ALA A 201 -6.60 10.76 12.29
CA ALA A 201 -6.29 12.15 12.61
C ALA A 201 -5.36 12.83 11.58
N LEU A 202 -5.01 12.16 10.47
CA LEU A 202 -4.24 12.79 9.40
C LEU A 202 -5.01 13.99 8.81
N PRO A 203 -4.33 15.07 8.36
CA PRO A 203 -5.01 16.29 7.93
C PRO A 203 -6.01 16.11 6.77
N ALA A 204 -5.78 15.14 5.89
CA ALA A 204 -6.63 14.81 4.76
C ALA A 204 -7.50 13.55 5.01
N ALA A 205 -7.54 13.04 6.24
CA ALA A 205 -8.30 11.84 6.56
C ALA A 205 -9.80 12.11 6.68
N GLU A 206 -10.58 11.20 6.08
CA GLU A 206 -12.02 11.12 6.22
C GLU A 206 -12.39 9.69 6.59
N VAL A 207 -12.95 9.50 7.79
CA VAL A 207 -13.37 8.18 8.26
C VAL A 207 -14.72 7.82 7.68
N LEU A 208 -14.82 6.67 7.01
CA LEU A 208 -16.02 6.18 6.35
C LEU A 208 -16.42 4.80 6.86
N ASP A 209 -17.70 4.64 7.19
CA ASP A 209 -18.28 3.34 7.52
C ASP A 209 -18.47 2.49 6.25
N GLY A 210 -18.01 1.23 6.32
CA GLY A 210 -18.20 0.26 5.24
C GLY A 210 -17.36 0.53 3.99
N LEU A 211 -16.23 1.24 4.13
CA LEU A 211 -15.26 1.41 3.05
C LEU A 211 -14.63 0.06 2.69
N GLY A 212 -14.24 -0.71 3.71
CA GLY A 212 -13.80 -2.09 3.59
C GLY A 212 -14.99 -3.03 3.42
N GLN A 213 -15.01 -3.76 2.30
CA GLN A 213 -15.96 -4.83 2.05
C GLN A 213 -15.26 -6.18 2.27
N PRO A 214 -15.91 -7.16 2.92
CA PRO A 214 -15.34 -8.49 3.08
C PRO A 214 -14.85 -9.05 1.74
N LEU A 215 -13.66 -9.67 1.76
CA LEU A 215 -13.23 -10.47 0.62
C LEU A 215 -14.24 -11.61 0.45
N ALA A 216 -14.74 -11.81 -0.77
CA ALA A 216 -15.55 -12.99 -1.03
C ALA A 216 -14.71 -14.23 -0.68
N PRO A 217 -15.29 -15.27 -0.04
CA PRO A 217 -14.55 -16.50 0.19
C PRO A 217 -13.99 -16.98 -1.15
N ALA A 218 -12.71 -17.33 -1.17
CA ALA A 218 -12.07 -17.86 -2.36
C ALA A 218 -12.97 -18.96 -2.92
N ALA A 219 -13.35 -18.85 -4.21
CA ALA A 219 -13.99 -19.96 -4.89
C ALA A 219 -13.10 -21.20 -4.66
N PRO A 220 -13.68 -22.38 -4.34
CA PRO A 220 -12.88 -23.57 -4.12
C PRO A 220 -11.93 -23.73 -5.29
N ALA A 221 -10.64 -23.89 -4.99
CA ALA A 221 -9.61 -24.03 -6.01
C ALA A 221 -10.10 -25.03 -7.06
N ALA A 222 -10.22 -24.59 -8.31
CA ALA A 222 -10.49 -25.49 -9.41
C ALA A 222 -9.46 -26.63 -9.31
N PRO A 223 -9.88 -27.90 -9.45
CA PRO A 223 -8.96 -29.03 -9.32
C PRO A 223 -7.76 -28.76 -10.21
N ALA A 224 -6.56 -28.91 -9.65
CA ALA A 224 -5.32 -28.70 -10.35
C ALA A 224 -5.39 -29.44 -11.69
N VAL A 225 -5.38 -28.69 -12.80
CA VAL A 225 -5.27 -29.28 -14.12
C VAL A 225 -3.92 -29.99 -14.13
N ALA A 226 -3.95 -31.32 -14.17
CA ALA A 226 -2.74 -32.12 -14.27
C ALA A 226 -1.89 -31.58 -15.43
N PRO A 227 -0.55 -31.45 -15.26
CA PRO A 227 0.29 -30.95 -16.33
C PRO A 227 0.08 -31.81 -17.57
N ALA A 228 -0.17 -31.17 -18.71
CA ALA A 228 -0.20 -31.85 -19.99
C ALA A 228 1.11 -32.62 -20.14
N VAL A 229 1.02 -33.94 -20.31
CA VAL A 229 2.16 -34.79 -20.60
C VAL A 229 2.83 -34.23 -21.86
N ARG A 230 4.00 -33.60 -21.71
CA ARG A 230 4.81 -33.21 -22.86
C ARG A 230 5.28 -34.49 -23.54
N ARG A 231 4.76 -34.77 -24.73
CA ARG A 231 5.35 -35.79 -25.61
C ARG A 231 6.81 -35.42 -25.88
N ALA A 232 7.69 -36.42 -25.83
CA ALA A 232 9.12 -36.24 -26.02
C ALA A 232 9.42 -35.71 -27.45
N PRO A 233 10.46 -34.87 -27.64
CA PRO A 233 10.73 -34.20 -28.92
C PRO A 233 11.34 -35.08 -30.04
N ASP A 234 11.28 -36.41 -29.97
CA ASP A 234 11.97 -37.30 -30.93
C ASP A 234 11.04 -38.25 -31.71
N ASP A 235 9.76 -37.87 -31.83
CA ASP A 235 8.86 -38.49 -32.81
C ASP A 235 8.92 -37.69 -34.12
N SER A 236 10.14 -37.59 -34.67
CA SER A 236 10.30 -37.23 -36.08
C SER A 236 10.01 -38.49 -36.88
N ASP A 237 8.77 -38.63 -37.32
CA ASP A 237 8.38 -39.57 -38.36
C ASP A 237 9.13 -39.14 -39.64
N VAL A 238 10.36 -39.66 -39.77
CA VAL A 238 11.15 -39.63 -41.00
C VAL A 238 10.30 -40.35 -42.04
N GLY A 239 9.73 -39.57 -42.94
CA GLY A 239 8.90 -40.04 -44.03
C GLY A 239 9.57 -41.18 -44.78
N TRP A 240 9.00 -42.38 -44.65
CA TRP A 240 9.33 -43.48 -45.54
C TRP A 240 8.91 -43.08 -46.96
N GLY A 241 9.88 -43.17 -47.86
CA GLY A 241 9.89 -42.62 -49.20
C GLY A 241 8.68 -42.90 -50.09
N GLU A 242 8.62 -42.13 -51.17
CA GLU A 242 7.69 -42.25 -52.30
C GLU A 242 7.29 -43.70 -52.59
N ARG A 243 5.99 -43.99 -52.53
CA ARG A 243 5.43 -45.23 -53.04
C ARG A 243 4.84 -44.98 -54.44
N PRO A 244 5.35 -45.63 -55.49
CA PRO A 244 4.81 -45.53 -56.84
C PRO A 244 3.35 -45.97 -56.89
N ALA A 245 2.56 -45.31 -57.74
CA ALA A 245 1.21 -45.74 -58.06
C ALA A 245 1.25 -47.06 -58.87
N ASP A 246 0.55 -48.09 -58.41
CA ASP A 246 -0.27 -48.90 -59.33
C ASP A 246 -1.27 -49.85 -58.65
N SER A 247 -2.44 -49.85 -59.28
CA SER A 247 -3.52 -50.83 -59.49
C SER A 247 -3.75 -52.11 -58.63
N SER A 248 -5.05 -52.43 -58.53
CA SER A 248 -5.70 -53.77 -58.44
C SER A 248 -6.41 -54.19 -57.12
N ASP A 249 -7.70 -53.89 -57.06
CA ASP A 249 -8.78 -54.89 -57.13
C ASP A 249 -8.72 -56.11 -56.18
N SER A 250 -8.51 -55.88 -54.88
CA SER A 250 -8.42 -56.99 -53.90
C SER A 250 -9.40 -56.92 -52.72
N ASP A 251 -9.91 -55.75 -52.33
CA ASP A 251 -10.69 -55.61 -51.09
C ASP A 251 -12.21 -55.77 -51.24
N ARG A 252 -12.71 -56.04 -52.45
CA ARG A 252 -14.15 -56.34 -52.68
C ARG A 252 -14.57 -57.76 -52.23
N ARG A 253 -13.63 -58.64 -51.89
CA ARG A 253 -13.92 -60.06 -51.58
C ARG A 253 -14.22 -60.37 -50.11
N TYR A 254 -14.00 -59.44 -49.18
CA TYR A 254 -14.24 -59.70 -47.74
C TYR A 254 -15.66 -59.37 -47.25
N LEU A 255 -16.51 -58.79 -48.11
CA LEU A 255 -17.89 -58.41 -47.75
C LEU A 255 -18.97 -59.33 -48.35
N GLU A 256 -18.60 -60.30 -49.20
CA GLU A 256 -19.56 -61.14 -49.94
C GLU A 256 -19.72 -62.59 -49.41
N ASP A 257 -18.90 -63.04 -48.44
CA ASP A 257 -18.99 -64.40 -47.86
C ASP A 257 -19.33 -64.39 -46.35
N ARG A 258 -20.59 -64.07 -46.00
CA ARG A 258 -21.14 -64.27 -44.64
C ARG A 258 -21.86 -65.63 -44.54
N PRO A 259 -21.40 -66.58 -43.69
CA PRO A 259 -22.13 -67.82 -43.43
C PRO A 259 -23.44 -67.58 -42.65
N PRO A 260 -24.53 -68.29 -42.99
CA PRO A 260 -25.85 -68.08 -42.41
C PRO A 260 -26.09 -69.02 -41.23
N HIS A 261 -25.70 -68.62 -40.02
CA HIS A 261 -26.27 -69.07 -38.74
C HIS A 261 -25.51 -68.38 -37.61
N TRP A 262 -26.04 -67.30 -37.07
CA TRP A 262 -25.92 -67.02 -35.64
C TRP A 262 -26.98 -65.95 -35.35
N GLY A 263 -28.23 -66.42 -35.29
CA GLY A 263 -29.37 -65.65 -34.83
C GLY A 263 -29.50 -65.74 -33.30
N SER A 264 -30.21 -64.75 -32.78
CA SER A 264 -31.14 -64.75 -31.64
C SER A 264 -30.84 -65.64 -30.43
N ASP A 265 -30.51 -65.03 -29.30
CA ASP A 265 -31.48 -64.65 -28.25
C ASP A 265 -30.90 -63.52 -27.38
#